data_AF-A0A812PSK3-F1
#
_entry.id   AF-A0A812PSK3-F1
#
_cell.length_a   1.000
_cell.length_b   1.000
_cell.length_c   1.000
_cell.angle_alpha   90.00
_cell.angle_beta   90.00
_cell.angle_gamma   90.00
#
_symmetry.space_group_name_H-M   'P 1'
#
loop_
_entity.id
_entity.type
_entity.pdbx_description
1 polymer ?
#
loop_
_entity_poly.entity_id
_entity_poly.type
_entity_poly.pdbx_seq_one_letter_code
_entity_poly.pdbx_strand_id
1 'polypeptide(L)'
;MTEVAHKKRGKCCGCGCRHCPYNHANVPSTERAARIQQPAWLHKTSIEAEEVDVLFWSGGKDSYLALRTLLKEKGEGRRGVVLMTTFDARTRIIAHQEVEIKTVVRQAETLGVSLVGAPLHPGRKYEEQLEQALRVAQKGLSGIPITRVCFGDLHLEHIRSWREQQLTPVVREVCGQAAQLHYPIWHKSYEDLMADLVASGVKCRISAMPDAAPSE
;
A
#
# COMPACT_ATOMS: atom_id res chain seq x y z
N MET A 1 -18.09 21.44 -3.84
CA MET A 1 -17.66 22.87 -3.83
C MET A 1 -16.13 23.07 -3.72
N THR A 2 -15.37 22.27 -2.95
CA THR A 2 -13.91 22.53 -2.77
C THR A 2 -13.05 22.28 -4.01
N GLU A 3 -13.34 21.25 -4.82
CA GLU A 3 -12.50 20.92 -5.99
C GLU A 3 -12.48 22.01 -7.06
N VAL A 4 -13.65 22.58 -7.40
CA VAL A 4 -13.76 23.70 -8.38
C VAL A 4 -12.96 24.91 -7.91
N ALA A 5 -13.04 25.24 -6.61
CA ALA A 5 -12.24 26.31 -6.02
C ALA A 5 -10.74 26.01 -6.06
N HIS A 6 -10.33 24.75 -5.89
CA HIS A 6 -8.93 24.35 -6.05
C HIS A 6 -8.47 24.43 -7.51
N LYS A 7 -9.27 23.96 -8.48
CA LYS A 7 -8.96 24.08 -9.90
C LYS A 7 -8.78 25.53 -10.33
N LYS A 8 -9.65 26.44 -9.85
CA LYS A 8 -9.51 27.89 -10.07
C LYS A 8 -8.23 28.47 -9.45
N ARG A 9 -7.78 27.93 -8.31
CA ARG A 9 -6.55 28.36 -7.63
C ARG A 9 -5.28 27.88 -8.35
N GLY A 10 -5.33 26.79 -9.11
CA GLY A 10 -4.18 26.24 -9.82
C GLY A 10 -3.17 25.48 -8.93
N LYS A 11 -3.33 25.46 -7.60
CA LYS A 11 -2.41 24.81 -6.66
C LYS A 11 -3.08 24.24 -5.41
N CYS A 12 -2.41 23.29 -4.76
CA CYS A 12 -2.78 22.74 -3.46
C CYS A 12 -2.76 23.84 -2.37
N CYS A 13 -3.73 23.83 -1.46
CA CYS A 13 -3.80 24.80 -0.35
C CYS A 13 -2.93 24.45 0.86
N GLY A 14 -2.46 23.20 0.99
CA GLY A 14 -1.72 22.72 2.15
C GLY A 14 -2.57 22.27 3.35
N CYS A 15 -3.91 22.32 3.26
CA CYS A 15 -4.80 22.05 4.41
C CYS A 15 -5.35 20.62 4.50
N GLY A 16 -4.93 19.67 3.65
CA GLY A 16 -5.47 18.30 3.71
C GLY A 16 -6.90 18.15 3.17
N CYS A 17 -7.38 19.04 2.30
CA CYS A 17 -8.78 19.09 1.87
C CYS A 17 -9.30 17.78 1.23
N ARG A 18 -10.61 17.53 1.38
CA ARG A 18 -11.29 16.30 0.92
C ARG A 18 -11.30 16.07 -0.60
N HIS A 19 -11.20 17.12 -1.40
CA HIS A 19 -11.24 17.03 -2.86
C HIS A 19 -10.08 17.85 -3.45
N CYS A 20 -8.85 17.53 -3.05
CA CYS A 20 -7.66 18.20 -3.55
C CYS A 20 -7.23 17.56 -4.88
N PRO A 21 -7.38 18.23 -6.03
CA PRO A 21 -7.01 17.66 -7.33
C PRO A 21 -5.48 17.60 -7.55
N TYR A 22 -4.69 18.02 -6.56
CA TYR A 22 -3.24 18.16 -6.61
C TYR A 22 -2.53 17.19 -5.66
N ASN A 23 -3.16 16.08 -5.29
CA ASN A 23 -2.59 14.99 -4.48
C ASN A 23 -1.92 15.50 -3.19
N HIS A 24 -2.50 16.53 -2.57
CA HIS A 24 -2.00 17.15 -1.35
C HIS A 24 -0.53 17.59 -1.42
N ALA A 25 -0.04 17.98 -2.61
CA ALA A 25 1.38 18.29 -2.84
C ALA A 25 1.96 19.33 -1.86
N ASN A 26 1.17 20.32 -1.43
CA ASN A 26 1.61 21.38 -0.51
C ASN A 26 1.31 21.07 0.97
N VAL A 27 0.75 19.91 1.30
CA VAL A 27 0.66 19.45 2.70
C VAL A 27 2.06 18.98 3.11
N PRO A 28 2.64 19.45 4.22
CA PRO A 28 3.94 18.99 4.71
C PRO A 28 3.96 17.46 4.85
N SER A 29 5.02 16.81 4.38
CA SER A 29 5.12 15.33 4.38
C SER A 29 4.88 14.74 5.78
N THR A 30 5.45 15.37 6.81
CA THR A 30 5.29 15.00 8.22
C THR A 30 3.84 15.07 8.73
N GLU A 31 2.99 15.88 8.08
CA GLU A 31 1.59 16.06 8.48
C GLU A 31 0.61 15.32 7.56
N ARG A 32 1.06 14.85 6.38
CA ARG A 32 0.19 14.24 5.37
C ARG A 32 -0.60 13.07 5.96
N ALA A 33 0.07 12.15 6.64
CA ALA A 33 -0.58 10.97 7.21
C ALA A 33 -1.75 11.33 8.15
N ALA A 34 -1.64 12.44 8.88
CA ALA A 34 -2.68 12.93 9.78
C ALA A 34 -3.79 13.73 9.07
N ARG A 35 -3.52 14.32 7.89
CA ARG A 35 -4.39 15.32 7.26
C ARG A 35 -5.02 14.90 5.95
N ILE A 36 -4.39 14.06 5.13
CA ILE A 36 -4.90 13.74 3.80
C ILE A 36 -6.28 13.07 3.87
N GLN A 37 -7.09 13.34 2.86
CA GLN A 37 -8.46 12.81 2.75
C GLN A 37 -8.68 12.11 1.40
N GLN A 38 -7.64 12.05 0.56
CA GLN A 38 -7.56 11.29 -0.68
C GLN A 38 -6.16 10.69 -0.78
N PRO A 39 -5.94 9.72 -1.68
CA PRO A 39 -4.63 9.10 -1.80
C PRO A 39 -3.51 10.10 -2.09
N ALA A 40 -2.37 9.93 -1.42
CA ALA A 40 -1.18 10.75 -1.60
C ALA A 40 0.08 9.96 -1.25
N TRP A 41 1.22 10.43 -1.79
CA TRP A 41 2.53 9.97 -1.35
C TRP A 41 2.79 10.46 0.07
N LEU A 42 2.94 9.53 1.00
CA LEU A 42 3.24 9.79 2.41
C LEU A 42 4.76 9.80 2.66
N HIS A 43 5.48 8.93 1.96
CA HIS A 43 6.94 8.89 1.94
C HIS A 43 7.38 8.63 0.49
N LYS A 44 8.38 9.34 0.00
CA LYS A 44 8.86 9.19 -1.37
C LYS A 44 10.38 9.18 -1.39
N THR A 45 10.94 8.16 -2.02
CA THR A 45 12.36 7.97 -2.30
C THR A 45 12.60 8.03 -3.82
N SER A 46 13.86 8.11 -4.24
CA SER A 46 14.23 7.90 -5.63
C SER A 46 13.97 6.44 -5.99
N ILE A 47 13.13 6.21 -7.01
CA ILE A 47 12.90 4.88 -7.56
C ILE A 47 13.65 4.83 -8.88
N GLU A 48 14.75 4.12 -8.88
CA GLU A 48 15.45 3.81 -10.09
C GLU A 48 15.09 2.36 -10.47
N ALA A 49 14.18 2.21 -11.42
CA ALA A 49 13.66 0.93 -11.88
C ALA A 49 13.13 1.05 -13.31
N GLU A 50 13.03 -0.08 -14.00
CA GLU A 50 12.39 -0.18 -15.32
C GLU A 50 10.90 -0.47 -15.20
N GLU A 51 10.49 -1.07 -14.07
CA GLU A 51 9.11 -1.37 -13.73
C GLU A 51 8.93 -1.42 -12.21
N VAL A 52 7.70 -1.27 -11.73
CA VAL A 52 7.37 -1.19 -10.31
C VAL A 52 6.31 -2.20 -9.90
N ASP A 53 6.56 -2.83 -8.76
CA ASP A 53 5.57 -3.57 -8.00
C ASP A 53 4.93 -2.65 -6.96
N VAL A 54 3.61 -2.63 -6.89
CA VAL A 54 2.87 -1.99 -5.80
C VAL A 54 2.48 -3.05 -4.78
N LEU A 55 3.13 -3.06 -3.61
CA LEU A 55 2.83 -4.01 -2.55
C LEU A 55 1.83 -3.44 -1.55
N PHE A 56 0.72 -4.14 -1.35
CA PHE A 56 -0.19 -3.85 -0.25
C PHE A 56 0.46 -4.13 1.11
N TRP A 57 0.56 -3.07 1.90
CA TRP A 57 1.31 -3.03 3.15
C TRP A 57 0.37 -2.78 4.33
N SER A 58 0.19 -3.80 5.16
CA SER A 58 -0.58 -3.71 6.40
C SER A 58 0.27 -3.33 7.61
N GLY A 59 1.61 -3.41 7.48
CA GLY A 59 2.56 -3.26 8.58
C GLY A 59 2.80 -4.53 9.39
N GLY A 60 2.18 -5.65 8.99
CA GLY A 60 2.35 -6.96 9.62
C GLY A 60 3.46 -7.82 9.00
N LYS A 61 3.71 -8.99 9.61
CA LYS A 61 4.75 -9.94 9.20
C LYS A 61 4.60 -10.42 7.74
N ASP A 62 3.38 -10.63 7.27
CA ASP A 62 3.13 -11.24 5.96
C ASP A 62 3.42 -10.25 4.84
N SER A 63 3.01 -8.99 4.97
CA SER A 63 3.43 -7.92 4.05
C SER A 63 4.94 -7.70 4.08
N TYR A 64 5.57 -7.83 5.25
CA TYR A 64 7.03 -7.72 5.36
C TYR A 64 7.76 -8.87 4.65
N LEU A 65 7.31 -10.12 4.81
CA LEU A 65 7.87 -11.28 4.11
C LEU A 65 7.59 -11.24 2.60
N ALA A 66 6.44 -10.69 2.18
CA ALA A 66 6.16 -10.41 0.78
C ALA A 66 7.13 -9.38 0.20
N LEU A 67 7.39 -8.26 0.90
CA LEU A 67 8.41 -7.29 0.50
C LEU A 67 9.78 -7.94 0.38
N ARG A 68 10.20 -8.71 1.38
CA ARG A 68 11.49 -9.42 1.36
C ARG A 68 11.58 -10.39 0.19
N THR A 69 10.50 -11.08 -0.14
CA THR A 69 10.46 -11.96 -1.31
C THR A 69 10.67 -11.14 -2.59
N LEU A 70 9.88 -10.08 -2.80
CA LEU A 70 9.98 -9.23 -3.99
C LEU A 70 11.39 -8.64 -4.16
N LEU A 71 12.02 -8.19 -3.08
CA LEU A 71 13.38 -7.63 -3.12
C LEU A 71 14.47 -8.68 -3.42
N LYS A 72 14.18 -9.97 -3.21
CA LYS A 72 15.08 -11.08 -3.54
C LYS A 72 14.79 -11.69 -4.92
N GLU A 73 13.65 -11.39 -5.52
CA GLU A 73 13.30 -11.91 -6.85
C GLU A 73 14.35 -11.43 -7.86
N LYS A 74 14.96 -12.38 -8.57
CA LYS A 74 15.86 -12.11 -9.69
C LYS A 74 15.05 -12.23 -10.98
N GLY A 75 15.21 -11.27 -11.87
CA GLY A 75 14.56 -11.28 -13.17
C GLY A 75 15.39 -10.54 -14.21
N GLU A 76 14.91 -10.58 -15.45
CA GLU A 76 15.37 -9.70 -16.51
C GLU A 76 14.87 -8.29 -16.18
N GLY A 77 15.78 -7.39 -15.85
CA GLY A 77 15.47 -5.99 -15.56
C GLY A 77 15.38 -5.63 -14.08
N ARG A 78 15.38 -4.32 -13.83
CA ARG A 78 15.40 -3.76 -12.47
C ARG A 78 13.99 -3.40 -12.01
N ARG A 79 13.48 -4.13 -11.01
CA ARG A 79 12.16 -3.89 -10.41
C ARG A 79 12.27 -3.04 -9.15
N GLY A 80 11.47 -1.99 -9.08
CA GLY A 80 11.26 -1.18 -7.87
C GLY A 80 10.04 -1.67 -7.10
N VAL A 81 9.97 -1.33 -5.80
CA VAL A 81 8.77 -1.60 -4.99
C VAL A 81 8.24 -0.29 -4.41
N VAL A 82 6.93 -0.11 -4.47
CA VAL A 82 6.18 0.94 -3.79
C VAL A 82 5.20 0.29 -2.83
N LEU A 83 5.21 0.72 -1.57
CA LEU A 83 4.21 0.30 -0.60
C LEU A 83 2.90 1.08 -0.82
N MET A 84 1.77 0.39 -0.69
CA MET A 84 0.45 1.00 -0.67
C MET A 84 -0.30 0.54 0.57
N THR A 85 -0.85 1.48 1.34
CA THR A 85 -1.62 1.15 2.54
C THR A 85 -2.96 1.87 2.55
N THR A 86 -3.99 1.18 3.03
CA THR A 86 -5.31 1.74 3.27
C THR A 86 -5.54 1.92 4.76
N PHE A 87 -6.24 2.98 5.15
CA PHE A 87 -6.52 3.29 6.56
C PHE A 87 -7.83 4.07 6.68
N ASP A 88 -8.51 3.98 7.81
CA ASP A 88 -9.74 4.74 8.05
C ASP A 88 -9.44 6.25 8.05
N ALA A 89 -10.18 7.01 7.25
CA ALA A 89 -9.94 8.44 7.06
C ALA A 89 -10.18 9.29 8.33
N ARG A 90 -10.93 8.78 9.31
CA ARG A 90 -11.25 9.47 10.57
C ARG A 90 -10.26 9.09 11.66
N THR A 91 -10.10 7.79 11.92
CA THR A 91 -9.27 7.29 13.04
C THR A 91 -7.79 7.20 12.69
N ARG A 92 -7.46 7.18 11.39
CA ARG A 92 -6.09 6.99 10.89
C ARG A 92 -5.49 5.62 11.21
N ILE A 93 -6.36 4.63 11.44
CA ILE A 93 -6.00 3.26 11.78
C ILE A 93 -6.10 2.35 10.54
N ILE A 94 -5.11 1.48 10.36
CA ILE A 94 -5.15 0.38 9.39
C ILE A 94 -6.07 -0.71 9.95
N ALA A 95 -7.08 -1.09 9.17
CA ALA A 95 -8.04 -2.12 9.56
C ALA A 95 -7.37 -3.46 9.89
N HIS A 96 -7.98 -4.22 10.81
CA HIS A 96 -7.53 -5.54 11.30
C HIS A 96 -6.23 -5.59 12.11
N GLN A 97 -5.32 -4.62 11.94
CA GLN A 97 -4.04 -4.60 12.66
C GLN A 97 -4.03 -3.65 13.86
N GLU A 98 -4.99 -2.72 13.93
CA GLU A 98 -5.05 -1.66 14.95
C GLU A 98 -3.76 -0.83 15.01
N VAL A 99 -3.09 -0.69 13.87
CA VAL A 99 -1.87 0.09 13.72
C VAL A 99 -2.23 1.46 13.17
N GLU A 100 -1.66 2.52 13.76
CA GLU A 100 -1.80 3.87 13.23
C GLU A 100 -0.96 4.06 11.95
N ILE A 101 -1.47 4.85 11.00
CA ILE A 101 -0.76 5.20 9.76
C ILE A 101 0.63 5.80 9.99
N LYS A 102 0.84 6.53 11.09
CA LYS A 102 2.16 7.09 11.45
C LYS A 102 3.21 6.00 11.64
N THR A 103 2.82 4.84 12.16
CA THR A 103 3.70 3.69 12.36
C THR A 103 4.09 3.08 11.01
N VAL A 104 3.15 2.97 10.08
CA VAL A 104 3.41 2.50 8.71
C VAL A 104 4.32 3.46 7.94
N VAL A 105 4.15 4.78 8.11
CA VAL A 105 5.08 5.78 7.55
C VAL A 105 6.48 5.56 8.09
N ARG A 106 6.63 5.38 9.41
CA ARG A 106 7.94 5.11 10.02
C ARG A 106 8.55 3.80 9.52
N GLN A 107 7.75 2.77 9.28
CA GLN A 107 8.23 1.51 8.67
C GLN A 107 8.77 1.77 7.27
N ALA A 108 8.01 2.48 6.42
CA ALA A 108 8.44 2.83 5.07
C ALA A 108 9.74 3.64 5.05
N GLU A 109 9.87 4.65 5.93
CA GLU A 109 11.09 5.43 6.14
C GLU A 109 12.28 4.55 6.57
N THR A 110 12.06 3.65 7.53
CA THR A 110 13.11 2.74 8.04
C THR A 110 13.57 1.76 6.96
N LEU A 111 12.64 1.31 6.10
CA LEU A 111 12.92 0.40 5.00
C LEU A 111 13.51 1.11 3.77
N GLY A 112 13.44 2.44 3.70
CA GLY A 112 13.84 3.21 2.52
C GLY A 112 12.94 2.98 1.30
N VAL A 113 11.69 2.55 1.52
CA VAL A 113 10.74 2.21 0.44
C VAL A 113 9.62 3.25 0.40
N SER A 114 9.32 3.75 -0.80
CA SER A 114 8.25 4.75 -0.97
C SER A 114 6.87 4.21 -0.55
N LEU A 115 6.00 5.09 -0.05
CA LEU A 115 4.67 4.76 0.47
C LEU A 115 3.58 5.69 -0.08
N VAL A 116 2.55 5.08 -0.66
CA VAL A 116 1.27 5.72 -0.95
C VAL A 116 0.25 5.35 0.12
N GLY A 117 -0.39 6.35 0.71
CA GLY A 117 -1.48 6.15 1.68
C GLY A 117 -2.83 6.47 1.05
N ALA A 118 -3.82 5.62 1.29
CA ALA A 118 -5.18 5.74 0.76
C ALA A 118 -6.23 5.76 1.89
N PRO A 119 -6.77 6.95 2.24
CA PRO A 119 -7.83 7.06 3.24
C PRO A 119 -9.14 6.42 2.76
N LEU A 120 -9.68 5.48 3.52
CA LEU A 120 -10.99 4.87 3.30
C LEU A 120 -12.08 5.69 3.99
N HIS A 121 -13.18 5.92 3.28
CA HIS A 121 -14.32 6.68 3.77
C HIS A 121 -15.55 5.77 3.84
N PRO A 122 -16.38 5.87 4.89
CA PRO A 122 -17.65 5.15 4.94
C PRO A 122 -18.52 5.41 3.71
N GLY A 123 -19.15 4.36 3.18
CA GLY A 123 -20.04 4.42 2.02
C GLY A 123 -19.35 4.56 0.66
N ARG A 124 -18.02 4.50 0.60
CA ARG A 124 -17.25 4.44 -0.65
C ARG A 124 -16.79 3.02 -0.92
N LYS A 125 -16.81 2.61 -2.19
CA LYS A 125 -16.30 1.32 -2.62
C LYS A 125 -14.78 1.26 -2.44
N TYR A 126 -14.27 0.08 -2.08
CA TYR A 126 -12.84 -0.13 -1.87
C TYR A 126 -12.06 -0.01 -3.19
N GLU A 127 -12.65 -0.52 -4.27
CA GLU A 127 -12.14 -0.55 -5.63
C GLU A 127 -11.88 0.87 -6.17
N GLU A 128 -12.82 1.79 -5.93
CA GLU A 128 -12.67 3.21 -6.31
C GLU A 128 -11.49 3.87 -5.59
N GLN A 129 -11.25 3.51 -4.32
CA GLN A 129 -10.11 4.05 -3.57
C GLN A 129 -8.79 3.44 -4.02
N LEU A 130 -8.79 2.15 -4.35
CA LEU A 130 -7.63 1.51 -4.94
C LEU A 130 -7.27 2.13 -6.30
N GLU A 131 -8.26 2.32 -7.17
CA GLU A 131 -8.07 2.96 -8.47
C GLU A 131 -7.39 4.34 -8.31
N GLN A 132 -7.92 5.18 -7.41
CA GLN A 132 -7.36 6.49 -7.12
C GLN A 132 -5.93 6.40 -6.58
N ALA A 133 -5.65 5.44 -5.70
CA ALA A 133 -4.33 5.24 -5.13
C ALA A 133 -3.31 4.79 -6.18
N LEU A 134 -3.69 3.89 -7.09
CA LEU A 134 -2.85 3.45 -8.20
C LEU A 134 -2.59 4.60 -9.18
N ARG A 135 -3.59 5.43 -9.50
CA ARG A 135 -3.39 6.62 -10.34
C ARG A 135 -2.41 7.61 -9.71
N VAL A 136 -2.49 7.80 -8.38
CA VAL A 136 -1.55 8.65 -7.63
C VAL A 136 -0.13 8.07 -7.65
N ALA A 137 0.00 6.75 -7.51
CA ALA A 137 1.28 6.05 -7.62
C ALA A 137 1.87 6.21 -9.04
N GLN A 138 1.13 5.84 -10.07
CA GLN A 138 1.56 5.91 -11.47
C GLN A 138 2.02 7.33 -11.87
N LYS A 139 1.25 8.36 -11.46
CA LYS A 139 1.64 9.76 -11.70
C LYS A 139 2.94 10.15 -10.99
N GLY A 140 3.21 9.57 -9.83
CA GLY A 140 4.43 9.83 -9.07
C GLY A 140 5.67 9.08 -9.56
N LEU A 141 5.50 8.08 -10.41
CA LEU A 141 6.56 7.22 -10.95
C LEU A 141 7.23 7.77 -12.22
N SER A 142 6.84 8.97 -12.69
CA SER A 142 7.48 9.66 -13.81
C SER A 142 7.61 8.82 -15.10
N GLY A 143 6.65 7.95 -15.37
CA GLY A 143 6.62 7.11 -16.57
C GLY A 143 7.12 5.67 -16.37
N ILE A 144 7.64 5.32 -15.19
CA ILE A 144 7.95 3.91 -14.88
C ILE A 144 6.61 3.15 -14.71
N PRO A 145 6.36 2.07 -15.48
CA PRO A 145 5.11 1.32 -15.43
C PRO A 145 4.97 0.53 -14.12
N ILE A 146 3.73 0.44 -13.63
CA ILE A 146 3.36 -0.53 -12.60
C ILE A 146 2.98 -1.82 -13.30
N THR A 147 3.70 -2.91 -13.07
CA THR A 147 3.44 -4.19 -13.75
C THR A 147 2.79 -5.23 -12.83
N ARG A 148 2.97 -5.12 -11.51
CA ARG A 148 2.34 -6.01 -10.54
C ARG A 148 1.73 -5.24 -9.37
N VAL A 149 0.53 -5.67 -8.96
CA VAL A 149 -0.07 -5.28 -7.67
C VAL A 149 -0.02 -6.49 -6.76
N CYS A 150 0.79 -6.39 -5.71
CA CYS A 150 1.22 -7.51 -4.90
C CYS A 150 0.47 -7.57 -3.57
N PHE A 151 0.13 -8.78 -3.12
CA PHE A 151 -0.49 -9.04 -1.81
C PHE A 151 0.28 -10.08 -1.02
N GLY A 152 0.42 -9.86 0.29
CA GLY A 152 1.03 -10.81 1.23
C GLY A 152 0.07 -11.92 1.68
N ASP A 153 -0.85 -12.37 0.83
CA ASP A 153 -1.76 -13.46 1.18
C ASP A 153 -1.00 -14.80 1.18
N LEU A 154 -1.31 -15.68 2.13
CA LEU A 154 -0.59 -16.96 2.31
C LEU A 154 -1.26 -18.14 1.59
N HIS A 155 -2.57 -18.35 1.81
CA HIS A 155 -3.26 -19.57 1.33
C HIS A 155 -4.80 -19.49 1.31
N LEU A 156 -5.42 -18.36 1.66
CA LEU A 156 -6.89 -18.25 1.72
C LEU A 156 -7.51 -18.07 0.32
N GLU A 157 -7.79 -19.17 -0.36
CA GLU A 157 -8.17 -19.19 -1.78
C GLU A 157 -9.37 -18.28 -2.11
N HIS A 158 -10.34 -18.18 -1.19
CA HIS A 158 -11.53 -17.34 -1.35
C HIS A 158 -11.19 -15.85 -1.37
N ILE A 159 -10.21 -15.40 -0.56
CA ILE A 159 -9.74 -14.01 -0.56
C ILE A 159 -9.00 -13.72 -1.87
N ARG A 160 -8.12 -14.62 -2.29
CA ARG A 160 -7.41 -14.49 -3.57
C ARG A 160 -8.38 -14.42 -4.74
N SER A 161 -9.34 -15.34 -4.80
CA SER A 161 -10.36 -15.39 -5.86
C SER A 161 -11.19 -14.10 -5.91
N TRP A 162 -11.58 -13.57 -4.75
CA TRP A 162 -12.26 -12.28 -4.68
C TRP A 162 -11.39 -11.14 -5.23
N ARG A 163 -10.11 -11.07 -4.85
CA ARG A 163 -9.18 -10.05 -5.38
C ARG A 163 -9.03 -10.16 -6.89
N GLU A 164 -8.83 -11.36 -7.41
CA GLU A 164 -8.70 -11.61 -8.85
C GLU A 164 -9.94 -11.14 -9.62
N GLN A 165 -11.13 -11.37 -9.08
CA GLN A 165 -12.39 -10.96 -9.71
C GLN A 165 -12.61 -9.44 -9.63
N GLN A 166 -12.40 -8.83 -8.45
CA GLN A 166 -12.75 -7.43 -8.23
C GLN A 166 -11.65 -6.45 -8.63
N LEU A 167 -10.37 -6.82 -8.44
CA LEU A 167 -9.26 -5.88 -8.55
C LEU A 167 -8.52 -5.98 -9.89
N THR A 168 -8.53 -7.13 -10.57
CA THR A 168 -7.90 -7.26 -11.89
C THR A 168 -8.43 -6.26 -12.93
N PRO A 169 -9.76 -6.01 -13.03
CA PRO A 169 -10.26 -4.97 -13.93
C PRO A 169 -9.69 -3.58 -13.61
N VAL A 170 -9.66 -3.20 -12.34
CA VAL A 170 -9.14 -1.92 -11.86
C VAL A 170 -7.64 -1.79 -12.14
N VAL A 171 -6.87 -2.84 -11.86
CA VAL A 171 -5.42 -2.87 -12.10
C VAL A 171 -5.11 -2.73 -13.58
N ARG A 172 -5.82 -3.46 -14.45
CA ARG A 172 -5.62 -3.36 -15.91
C ARG A 172 -6.05 -2.01 -16.48
N GLU A 173 -7.12 -1.43 -15.96
CA GLU A 173 -7.58 -0.10 -16.37
C GLU A 173 -6.54 0.98 -16.06
N VAL A 174 -5.94 0.95 -14.87
CA VAL A 174 -5.00 1.98 -14.43
C VAL A 174 -3.58 1.71 -14.92
N CYS A 175 -3.10 0.48 -14.77
CA CYS A 175 -1.70 0.12 -14.96
C CYS A 175 -1.40 -0.47 -16.35
N GLY A 176 -2.43 -0.79 -17.14
CA GLY A 176 -2.31 -1.37 -18.48
C GLY A 176 -2.67 -2.85 -18.52
N GLN A 177 -3.04 -3.36 -19.71
CA GLN A 177 -3.59 -4.72 -19.88
C GLN A 177 -2.64 -5.84 -19.46
N ALA A 178 -1.33 -5.60 -19.49
CA ALA A 178 -0.32 -6.55 -19.06
C ALA A 178 -0.11 -6.59 -17.53
N ALA A 179 -0.66 -5.61 -16.78
CA ALA A 179 -0.54 -5.59 -15.34
C ALA A 179 -1.38 -6.70 -14.69
N GLN A 180 -0.85 -7.29 -13.63
CA GLN A 180 -1.44 -8.45 -12.96
C GLN A 180 -1.40 -8.36 -11.44
N LEU A 181 -2.21 -9.16 -10.78
CA LEU A 181 -2.06 -9.42 -9.35
C LEU A 181 -0.92 -10.42 -9.13
N HIS A 182 -0.15 -10.22 -8.07
CA HIS A 182 0.96 -11.12 -7.71
C HIS A 182 0.93 -11.45 -6.22
N TYR A 183 1.26 -12.68 -5.86
CA TYR A 183 1.17 -13.18 -4.48
C TYR A 183 2.50 -13.82 -4.09
N PRO A 184 3.49 -13.01 -3.64
CA PRO A 184 4.89 -13.45 -3.54
C PRO A 184 5.12 -14.61 -2.55
N ILE A 185 4.21 -14.77 -1.59
CA ILE A 185 4.33 -15.76 -0.51
C ILE A 185 3.20 -16.79 -0.53
N TRP A 186 2.43 -16.86 -1.62
CA TRP A 186 1.35 -17.82 -1.77
C TRP A 186 1.88 -19.26 -1.73
N HIS A 187 1.30 -20.10 -0.88
CA HIS A 187 1.71 -21.49 -0.64
C HIS A 187 3.19 -21.70 -0.27
N LYS A 188 3.90 -20.66 0.19
CA LYS A 188 5.21 -20.87 0.81
C LYS A 188 5.03 -21.60 2.15
N SER A 189 5.96 -22.50 2.46
CA SER A 189 5.94 -23.21 3.73
C SER A 189 6.10 -22.24 4.90
N TYR A 190 5.46 -22.52 6.03
CA TYR A 190 5.62 -21.70 7.23
C TYR A 190 7.06 -21.76 7.74
N GLU A 191 7.72 -22.90 7.58
CA GLU A 191 9.11 -23.12 7.93
C GLU A 191 10.03 -22.15 7.20
N ASP A 192 9.89 -22.02 5.87
CA ASP A 192 10.71 -21.10 5.07
C ASP A 192 10.43 -19.63 5.42
N LEU A 193 9.15 -19.29 5.61
CA LEU A 193 8.74 -17.94 5.97
C LEU A 193 9.25 -17.54 7.35
N MET A 194 9.20 -18.45 8.32
CA MET A 194 9.73 -18.23 9.67
C MET A 194 11.25 -18.17 9.67
N ALA A 195 11.92 -19.02 8.90
CA ALA A 195 13.37 -18.96 8.73
C ALA A 195 13.80 -17.60 8.14
N ASP A 196 13.10 -17.09 7.12
CA ASP A 196 13.38 -15.76 6.57
C ASP A 196 13.07 -14.63 7.57
N LEU A 197 11.99 -14.76 8.35
CA LEU A 197 11.64 -13.77 9.36
C LEU A 197 12.74 -13.67 10.43
N VAL A 198 13.23 -14.81 10.93
CA VAL A 198 14.33 -14.88 11.89
C VAL A 198 15.62 -14.35 11.29
N ALA A 199 15.98 -14.79 10.08
CA ALA A 199 17.19 -14.34 9.37
C ALA A 199 17.17 -12.84 9.08
N SER A 200 16.00 -12.21 9.01
CA SER A 200 15.88 -10.77 8.81
C SER A 200 16.34 -9.93 10.00
N GLY A 201 16.40 -10.50 11.22
CA GLY A 201 16.76 -9.80 12.45
C GLY A 201 15.76 -8.73 12.90
N VAL A 202 14.58 -8.64 12.26
CA VAL A 202 13.56 -7.65 12.63
C VAL A 202 12.93 -8.00 13.98
N LYS A 203 12.65 -6.99 14.79
CA LYS A 203 11.87 -7.17 16.01
C LYS A 203 10.39 -7.22 15.68
N CYS A 204 9.74 -8.34 15.98
CA CYS A 204 8.30 -8.51 15.85
C CYS A 204 7.60 -8.24 17.19
N ARG A 205 6.48 -7.50 17.14
CA ARG A 205 5.56 -7.36 18.27
C ARG A 205 4.27 -8.09 17.94
N ILE A 206 3.82 -8.96 18.83
CA ILE A 206 2.50 -9.59 18.73
C ILE A 206 1.46 -8.51 19.05
N SER A 207 0.55 -8.26 18.11
CA SER A 207 -0.50 -7.23 18.24
C SER A 207 -1.81 -7.80 18.79
N ALA A 208 -2.13 -9.05 18.46
CA ALA A 208 -3.31 -9.75 18.92
C ALA A 208 -3.05 -11.26 18.97
N MET A 209 -3.77 -11.95 19.86
CA MET A 209 -3.87 -13.41 19.91
C MET A 209 -5.37 -13.75 19.98
N PRO A 210 -5.83 -14.83 19.36
CA PRO A 210 -7.14 -15.36 19.70
C PRO A 210 -7.17 -15.66 21.20
N ASP A 211 -8.30 -15.44 21.85
CA ASP A 211 -8.49 -15.92 23.22
C ASP A 211 -8.13 -17.41 23.27
N ALA A 212 -7.35 -17.82 24.27
CA ALA A 212 -7.12 -19.22 24.51
C ALA A 212 -8.51 -19.89 24.61
N ALA A 213 -8.73 -20.96 23.84
CA ALA A 213 -9.95 -21.75 23.99
C ALA A 213 -10.12 -22.05 25.50
N PRO A 214 -11.34 -21.94 26.06
CA PRO A 214 -11.54 -22.30 27.45
C PRO A 214 -10.98 -23.72 27.64
N SER A 215 -10.09 -23.88 28.61
CA SER A 215 -9.58 -25.18 29.03
C SER A 215 -10.77 -26.10 29.25
N GLU A 216 -10.80 -27.22 28.54
CA GLU A 216 -11.81 -28.29 28.68
C GLU A 216 -12.03 -28.71 30.13
#